data_AF-A0A3B9XQ91-F1
#
_entry.id   AF-A0A3B9XQ91-F1
#
_cell.length_a   1.000
_cell.length_b   1.000
_cell.length_c   1.000
_cell.angle_alpha   90.00
_cell.angle_beta   90.00
_cell.angle_gamma   90.00
#
_symmetry.space_group_name_H-M   'P 1'
#
loop_
_entity.id
_entity.type
_entity.pdbx_description
1 polymer ?
#
loop_
_entity_poly.entity_id
_entity_poly.type
_entity_poly.pdbx_seq_one_letter_code
_entity_poly.pdbx_strand_id
1 'polypeptide(L)'
;CSTSCPSFWWNPEKFIGPAGLLQAYRFIADSRDTMTEQRLSDLDDPFSLFRCRGIMNCVNVCPKGLNPTKAIGHIRSLLLQQGT
;
A
#
# COMPACT_ATOMS: atom_id res chain seq x y z
N CYS A 1 2.53 4.16 -11.92
CA CYS A 1 1.47 4.60 -10.99
C CYS A 1 2.01 5.39 -9.80
N SER A 2 3.16 5.02 -9.19
CA SER A 2 3.76 5.80 -8.09
C SER A 2 4.13 7.23 -8.47
N THR A 3 4.79 7.41 -9.61
CA THR A 3 5.14 8.74 -10.16
C THR A 3 3.94 9.57 -10.61
N SER A 4 2.71 9.04 -10.54
CA SER A 4 1.48 9.79 -10.79
C SER A 4 0.74 10.17 -9.50
N CYS A 5 1.24 9.74 -8.34
CA CYS A 5 0.60 9.95 -7.03
C CYS A 5 1.19 11.19 -6.33
N PRO A 6 0.39 12.24 -6.07
CA PRO A 6 0.88 13.43 -5.36
C PRO A 6 1.46 13.14 -3.98
N SER A 7 0.89 12.22 -3.21
CA SER A 7 1.45 11.82 -1.92
C SER A 7 2.89 11.29 -2.03
N PHE A 8 3.21 10.61 -3.15
CA PHE A 8 4.54 10.09 -3.43
C PHE A 8 5.50 11.19 -3.89
N TRP A 9 5.03 12.20 -4.61
CA TRP A 9 5.85 13.36 -4.98
C TRP A 9 6.37 14.11 -3.75
N TRP A 10 5.53 14.26 -2.73
CA TRP A 10 5.86 15.02 -1.52
C TRP A 10 6.63 14.22 -0.46
N ASN A 11 6.58 12.88 -0.50
CA ASN A 11 7.21 12.03 0.53
C ASN A 11 7.90 10.79 -0.08
N PRO A 12 8.76 10.92 -1.11
CA PRO A 12 9.29 9.76 -1.83
C PRO A 12 10.21 8.87 -0.98
N GLU A 13 10.84 9.43 0.05
CA GLU A 13 11.76 8.71 0.94
C GLU A 13 11.04 7.88 2.02
N LYS A 14 9.80 8.24 2.37
CA LYS A 14 9.07 7.65 3.49
C LYS A 14 7.78 6.93 3.09
N PHE A 15 7.12 7.39 2.03
CA PHE A 15 5.91 6.74 1.53
C PHE A 15 6.32 5.74 0.44
N ILE A 16 6.07 4.45 0.69
CA ILE A 16 6.41 3.36 -0.24
C ILE A 16 5.76 3.55 -1.63
N GLY A 17 4.60 4.19 -1.66
CA GLY A 17 3.89 4.47 -2.90
C GLY A 17 3.03 3.30 -3.39
N PRO A 18 2.12 3.56 -4.36
CA PRO A 18 1.11 2.60 -4.78
C PRO A 18 1.68 1.34 -5.43
N ALA A 19 2.78 1.41 -6.18
CA ALA A 19 3.38 0.22 -6.77
C ALA A 19 3.97 -0.72 -5.71
N GLY A 20 4.75 -0.18 -4.76
CA GLY A 20 5.35 -0.98 -3.69
C GLY A 20 4.29 -1.56 -2.75
N LEU A 21 3.27 -0.78 -2.40
CA LEU A 21 2.18 -1.26 -1.54
C LEU A 21 1.29 -2.31 -2.21
N LEU A 22 1.09 -2.23 -3.54
CA LEU A 22 0.41 -3.29 -4.29
C LEU A 22 1.22 -4.60 -4.23
N GLN A 23 2.54 -4.52 -4.33
CA GLN A 23 3.41 -5.69 -4.22
C GLN A 23 3.47 -6.24 -2.80
N ALA A 24 3.50 -5.37 -1.77
CA ALA A 24 3.42 -5.78 -0.37
C ALA A 24 2.12 -6.56 -0.13
N TYR A 25 0.98 -6.05 -0.60
CA TYR A 25 -0.30 -6.75 -0.50
C TYR A 25 -0.28 -8.13 -1.19
N ARG A 26 0.41 -8.26 -2.33
CA ARG A 26 0.57 -9.55 -3.03
C ARG A 26 1.25 -10.62 -2.16
N PHE A 27 2.11 -10.26 -1.21
CA PHE A 27 2.67 -11.24 -0.26
C PHE A 27 1.79 -11.40 0.98
N ILE A 28 1.24 -10.30 1.51
CA ILE A 28 0.33 -10.31 2.67
C ILE A 28 -0.92 -11.18 2.40
N ALA A 29 -1.42 -11.20 1.17
CA ALA A 29 -2.60 -11.98 0.78
C ALA A 29 -2.27 -13.41 0.27
N ASP A 30 -0.99 -13.77 0.14
CA ASP A 30 -0.58 -15.08 -0.37
C ASP A 30 -0.65 -16.12 0.77
N SER A 31 -1.54 -17.11 0.65
CA SER A 31 -1.73 -18.13 1.69
C SER A 31 -0.50 -19.01 1.95
N ARG A 32 0.52 -18.92 1.09
CA ARG A 32 1.79 -19.64 1.24
C ARG A 32 2.84 -18.83 2.01
N ASP A 33 2.64 -17.53 2.19
CA ASP A 33 3.58 -16.67 2.90
C ASP A 33 3.37 -16.80 4.41
N THR A 34 4.44 -17.05 5.15
CA THR A 34 4.43 -17.27 6.60
C THR A 34 4.86 -16.02 7.38
N MET A 35 5.08 -14.88 6.71
CA MET A 35 5.64 -13.66 7.30
C MET A 35 4.64 -12.50 7.33
N THR A 36 3.34 -12.81 7.28
CA THR A 36 2.26 -11.80 7.22
C THR A 36 2.34 -10.77 8.35
N GLU A 37 2.54 -11.20 9.60
CA GLU A 37 2.63 -10.29 10.75
C GLU A 37 3.83 -9.35 10.65
N GLN A 38 5.00 -9.87 10.29
CA GLN A 38 6.19 -9.05 10.10
C GLN A 38 5.99 -8.01 8.98
N ARG A 39 5.41 -8.42 7.85
CA ARG A 39 5.12 -7.52 6.73
C ARG A 39 4.13 -6.42 7.09
N LEU A 40 3.16 -6.70 7.98
CA LEU A 40 2.23 -5.70 8.48
C LEU A 40 2.93 -4.74 9.45
N SER A 41 3.76 -5.26 10.36
CA SER A 41 4.57 -4.46 11.29
C SER A 41 5.50 -3.48 10.55
N ASP A 42 6.12 -3.90 9.46
CA ASP A 42 6.97 -3.04 8.61
C ASP A 42 6.21 -1.87 7.96
N LEU A 43 4.87 -1.90 7.96
CA LEU A 43 4.00 -0.88 7.39
C LEU A 43 3.29 -0.04 8.46
N ASP A 44 3.44 -0.38 9.74
CA ASP A 44 2.75 0.24 10.87
C ASP A 44 3.49 1.48 11.39
N ASP A 45 3.72 2.43 10.49
CA ASP A 45 4.25 3.75 10.81
C ASP A 45 3.46 4.86 10.10
N PRO A 46 3.52 6.12 10.56
CA PRO A 46 2.71 7.20 10.01
C PRO A 46 2.90 7.50 8.52
N PHE A 47 3.96 7.01 7.88
CA PHE A 47 4.35 7.33 6.52
C PHE A 47 4.18 6.18 5.53
N SER A 48 4.74 4.98 5.79
CA SER A 48 4.91 3.92 4.77
C SER A 48 3.62 3.59 4.02
N LEU A 49 2.51 3.48 4.74
CA LEU A 49 1.17 3.20 4.19
C LEU A 49 0.22 4.42 4.27
N PHE A 50 0.26 5.16 5.38
CA PHE A 50 -0.80 6.11 5.74
C PHE A 50 -0.73 7.45 4.99
N ARG A 51 0.28 7.69 4.14
CA ARG A 51 0.27 8.87 3.23
C ARG A 51 -0.67 8.73 2.04
N CYS A 52 -1.23 7.55 1.75
CA CYS A 52 -2.25 7.42 0.69
C CYS A 52 -3.55 8.15 1.08
N ARG A 53 -3.98 9.13 0.28
CA ARG A 53 -5.18 9.96 0.54
C ARG A 53 -6.36 9.63 -0.38
N GLY A 54 -6.36 8.47 -1.04
CA GLY A 54 -7.45 8.09 -1.94
C GLY A 54 -7.55 8.97 -3.19
N ILE A 55 -6.44 9.51 -3.70
CA ILE A 55 -6.40 10.39 -4.89
C ILE A 55 -6.71 9.62 -6.18
N MET A 56 -6.55 8.29 -6.19
CA MET A 56 -6.90 7.39 -7.30
C MET A 56 -6.13 7.54 -8.62
N ASN A 57 -5.23 8.52 -8.78
CA ASN A 57 -4.37 8.64 -9.97
C ASN A 57 -3.65 7.33 -10.30
N CYS A 58 -3.23 6.56 -9.29
CA CYS A 58 -2.51 5.31 -9.48
C CYS A 58 -3.33 4.22 -10.19
N VAL A 59 -4.66 4.23 -10.04
CA VAL A 59 -5.59 3.33 -10.74
C VAL A 59 -5.77 3.80 -12.17
N ASN A 60 -6.07 5.09 -12.36
CA ASN A 60 -6.36 5.68 -13.66
C ASN A 60 -5.23 5.52 -14.68
N VAL A 61 -3.97 5.63 -14.22
CA VAL A 61 -2.79 5.58 -15.09
C VAL A 61 -2.19 4.18 -15.24
N CYS A 62 -2.74 3.15 -14.58
CA CYS A 62 -2.13 1.83 -14.62
C CYS A 62 -2.35 1.18 -16.00
N PRO A 63 -1.30 0.97 -16.82
CA PRO A 63 -1.46 0.40 -18.17
C PRO A 63 -1.88 -1.08 -18.15
N LYS A 64 -1.87 -1.71 -16.97
CA LYS A 64 -2.30 -3.09 -16.74
C LYS A 64 -3.71 -3.19 -16.14
N GLY A 65 -4.41 -2.06 -15.93
CA GLY A 65 -5.75 -2.05 -15.35
C GLY A 65 -5.81 -2.54 -13.90
N LEU A 66 -4.70 -2.49 -13.16
CA LEU A 66 -4.65 -2.91 -11.76
C LEU A 66 -5.22 -1.81 -10.85
N ASN A 67 -5.65 -2.22 -9.65
CA ASN A 67 -6.19 -1.30 -8.65
C ASN A 67 -5.32 -1.24 -7.38
N PRO A 68 -4.23 -0.45 -7.37
CA PRO A 68 -3.39 -0.26 -6.18
C PRO A 68 -4.16 0.30 -4.98
N THR A 69 -5.13 1.19 -5.18
CA THR A 69 -5.88 1.77 -4.04
C THR A 69 -6.67 0.72 -3.29
N LYS A 70 -7.28 -0.24 -3.99
CA LYS A 70 -7.99 -1.35 -3.36
C LYS A 70 -7.06 -2.19 -2.48
N ALA A 71 -5.87 -2.53 -3.00
CA ALA A 71 -4.86 -3.26 -2.24
C ALA A 71 -4.40 -2.50 -0.98
N ILE A 72 -4.13 -1.19 -1.10
CA ILE A 72 -3.79 -0.33 0.03
C ILE A 72 -4.91 -0.31 1.09
N GLY A 73 -6.18 -0.28 0.64
CA GLY A 73 -7.34 -0.37 1.53
C GLY A 73 -7.37 -1.67 2.33
N HIS A 74 -7.08 -2.81 1.70
CA HIS A 74 -7.02 -4.10 2.39
C HIS A 74 -5.91 -4.15 3.45
N ILE A 75 -4.70 -3.63 3.16
CA ILE A 75 -3.63 -3.54 4.15
C ILE A 75 -4.08 -2.71 5.36
N ARG A 76 -4.73 -1.56 5.14
CA ARG A 76 -5.24 -0.72 6.23
C ARG A 76 -6.26 -1.45 7.10
N SER A 77 -7.19 -2.17 6.49
CA SER A 77 -8.18 -2.95 7.24
C SER A 77 -7.53 -4.02 8.11
N LEU A 78 -6.49 -4.71 7.60
CA LEU A 78 -5.74 -5.69 8.38
C LEU A 78 -5.02 -5.06 9.58
N LEU A 79 -4.34 -3.92 9.39
CA LEU A 79 -3.68 -3.20 10.49
C LEU A 79 -4.68 -2.72 11.56
N LEU A 80 -5.83 -2.19 11.13
CA LEU A 80 -6.88 -1.76 12.06
C LEU A 80 -7.48 -2.93 12.87
N GLN A 81 -7.53 -4.14 12.29
CA GLN A 81 -7.98 -5.34 12.99
C GLN A 81 -6.94 -5.86 14.01
N GLN A 82 -5.66 -5.58 13.80
CA GLN A 82 -4.58 -5.96 14.74
C GLN A 82 -4.45 -4.97 15.91
N GLY A 83 -4.84 -3.71 15.72
CA GLY A 83 -4.75 -2.66 16.75
C GLY A 83 -5.90 -2.62 17.77
N THR A 84 -6.88 -3.52 17.66
CA THR A 84 -8.00 -3.71 18.62
C THR A 84 -7.82 -5.00 19.40
#